data_AF-A0A9W7BZA1-F1
#
_entry.id   AF-A0A9W7BZA1-F1
#
_cell.length_a   1.000
_cell.length_b   1.000
_cell.length_c   1.000
_cell.angle_alpha   90.00
_cell.angle_beta   90.00
_cell.angle_gamma   90.00
#
_symmetry.space_group_name_H-M   'P 1'
#
loop_
_entity.id
_entity.type
_entity.pdbx_description
1 polymer ?
#
loop_
_entity_poly.entity_id
_entity_poly.type
_entity_poly.pdbx_seq_one_letter_code
_entity_poly.pdbx_strand_id
1 'polypeptide(L)'
;MAFLIVKVDLPAAGRSYNGRLLRILRRRRPLIAGTNRADILDNTLTRPGPFDRQITIGKPDIEGRKEIFLVHLKGINLEGEPEEYAGRLAGLTSGMARADIANMCYEAAIQAARCKADAVAMVDFKKASDRVIGGLESNKLISEKEKEIVAHHEAGHTVAGWFLEHADPLMKVTIILRSSGALGFAQYLPKEVFLRTRKEIEDIICMALAGRAAEQIIFGQVTTGASDDLRRVTRMVYQMIQVYGMNESIGLGGQLSFPKDEGNAYAGNPYSNPYSNATS
;
A
#
# COMPACT_ATOMS: atom_id res chain seq x y z
N MET A 1 7.52 0.26 -5.85
CA MET A 1 8.37 1.23 -6.55
C MET A 1 9.31 0.42 -7.41
N ALA A 2 9.21 0.56 -8.73
CA ALA A 2 10.09 -0.14 -9.66
C ALA A 2 11.15 0.86 -10.15
N PHE A 3 12.41 0.48 -10.06
CA PHE A 3 13.53 1.23 -10.60
C PHE A 3 13.83 0.69 -11.99
N LEU A 4 13.65 1.54 -12.99
CA LEU A 4 14.15 1.28 -14.33
C LEU A 4 15.53 1.91 -14.43
N ILE A 5 16.53 1.08 -14.67
CA ILE A 5 17.91 1.51 -14.78
C ILE A 5 18.30 1.43 -16.26
N VAL A 6 18.67 2.57 -16.83
CA VAL A 6 18.95 2.73 -18.25
C VAL A 6 20.39 3.20 -18.45
N LYS A 7 21.17 2.44 -19.22
CA LYS A 7 22.46 2.91 -19.73
C LYS A 7 22.26 3.63 -21.06
N VAL A 8 22.64 4.90 -21.13
CA VAL A 8 22.71 5.67 -22.38
C VAL A 8 24.11 6.25 -22.49
N ASP A 9 24.99 5.57 -23.21
CA ASP A 9 26.34 6.12 -23.44
C ASP A 9 26.22 7.42 -24.27
N LEU A 10 26.43 8.58 -23.66
CA LEU A 10 26.61 9.87 -24.34
C LEU A 10 28.13 10.17 -24.48
N PRO A 11 28.60 10.68 -25.62
CA PRO A 11 30.00 11.06 -25.76
C PRO A 11 30.31 12.30 -24.91
N ALA A 12 31.50 12.32 -24.32
CA ALA A 12 32.05 13.48 -23.61
C ALA A 12 31.99 14.73 -24.51
N ALA A 13 31.43 15.81 -23.97
CA ALA A 13 31.24 17.07 -24.67
C ALA A 13 32.60 17.67 -25.08
N GLY A 14 32.83 17.76 -26.39
CA GLY A 14 34.08 18.30 -26.91
C GLY A 14 34.20 18.19 -28.42
N ARG A 15 33.21 18.71 -29.16
CA ARG A 15 33.34 19.33 -30.50
C ARG A 15 31.96 19.54 -31.13
N SER A 16 31.86 20.59 -31.94
CA SER A 16 30.72 20.93 -32.79
C SER A 16 30.32 19.75 -33.70
N TYR A 17 29.05 19.35 -33.71
CA TYR A 17 28.59 18.26 -34.59
C TYR A 17 27.22 18.54 -35.25
N ASN A 18 27.28 18.97 -36.50
CA ASN A 18 26.23 18.84 -37.50
C ASN A 18 26.01 17.36 -37.89
N GLY A 19 24.75 16.95 -38.05
CA GLY A 19 24.30 15.78 -38.85
C GLY A 19 24.75 14.36 -38.46
N ARG A 20 25.73 14.16 -37.56
CA ARG A 20 26.29 12.83 -37.20
C ARG A 20 25.64 12.15 -35.99
N LEU A 21 24.81 12.85 -35.21
CA LEU A 21 24.21 12.34 -33.97
C LEU A 21 23.32 11.10 -34.20
N LEU A 22 22.52 11.08 -35.26
CA LEU A 22 21.65 9.95 -35.63
C LEU A 22 22.44 8.68 -36.03
N ARG A 23 23.68 8.84 -36.53
CA ARG A 23 24.51 7.71 -36.99
C ARG A 23 25.28 7.05 -35.83
N ILE A 24 25.57 7.78 -34.76
CA ILE A 24 26.25 7.27 -33.56
C ILE A 24 25.29 6.42 -32.71
N LEU A 25 23.99 6.78 -32.67
CA LEU A 25 22.96 6.01 -31.95
C LEU A 25 22.68 4.63 -32.57
N ARG A 26 22.89 4.43 -33.88
CA ARG A 26 22.64 3.15 -34.59
C ARG A 26 23.58 1.99 -34.21
N ARG A 27 24.68 2.24 -33.48
CA ARG A 27 25.65 1.20 -33.06
C ARG A 27 25.65 0.90 -31.56
N ARG A 28 24.82 1.58 -30.76
CA ARG A 28 24.80 1.42 -29.30
C ARG A 28 23.53 0.70 -28.86
N ARG A 29 23.70 -0.41 -28.15
CA ARG A 29 22.60 -1.19 -27.59
C ARG A 29 22.29 -0.63 -26.19
N PRO A 30 21.13 0.01 -25.97
CA PRO A 30 20.74 0.44 -24.64
C PRO A 30 20.52 -0.80 -23.77
N LEU A 31 21.13 -0.82 -22.58
CA LEU A 31 20.85 -1.82 -21.56
C LEU A 31 19.79 -1.23 -20.63
N ILE A 32 18.68 -1.95 -20.49
CA ILE A 32 17.58 -1.59 -19.61
C ILE A 32 17.40 -2.74 -18.61
N ALA A 33 17.39 -2.41 -17.32
CA ALA A 33 17.13 -3.35 -16.24
C ALA A 33 16.03 -2.80 -15.32
N GLY A 34 15.26 -3.69 -14.68
CA GLY A 34 14.22 -3.33 -13.72
C GLY A 34 14.47 -4.00 -12.37
N THR A 35 14.37 -3.28 -11.25
CA THR A 35 14.39 -3.86 -9.90
C THR A 35 13.34 -3.20 -8.99
N ASN A 36 12.79 -3.95 -8.04
CA ASN A 36 11.95 -3.40 -6.97
C ASN A 36 12.75 -3.07 -5.70
N ARG A 37 14.04 -3.43 -5.66
CA ARG A 37 14.95 -3.23 -4.53
C ARG A 37 16.26 -2.63 -5.01
N ALA A 38 16.28 -1.30 -5.18
CA ALA A 38 17.50 -0.58 -5.52
C ALA A 38 18.47 -0.47 -4.34
N ASP A 39 17.96 -0.61 -3.12
CA ASP A 39 18.71 -0.62 -1.85
C ASP A 39 19.76 -1.74 -1.78
N ILE A 40 19.51 -2.90 -2.40
CA ILE A 40 20.46 -4.02 -2.41
C ILE A 40 21.44 -3.95 -3.59
N LEU A 41 21.22 -3.06 -4.55
CA LEU A 41 22.11 -3.01 -5.72
C LEU A 41 23.50 -2.56 -5.28
N ASP A 42 24.51 -3.19 -5.86
CA ASP A 42 25.89 -2.76 -5.67
C ASP A 42 26.03 -1.29 -6.09
N ASN A 43 26.58 -0.48 -5.20
CA ASN A 43 26.88 0.93 -5.43
C ASN A 43 27.79 1.14 -6.65
N THR A 44 28.56 0.13 -7.08
CA THR A 44 29.34 0.20 -8.33
C THR A 44 28.45 0.31 -9.57
N LEU A 45 27.25 -0.28 -9.55
CA LEU A 45 26.29 -0.24 -10.65
C LEU A 45 25.51 1.07 -10.68
N THR A 46 25.27 1.69 -9.53
CA THR A 46 24.44 2.91 -9.43
C THR A 46 25.24 4.20 -9.62
N ARG A 47 26.57 4.13 -9.60
CA ARG A 47 27.47 5.25 -9.92
C ARG A 47 27.44 5.58 -11.43
N PRO A 48 27.76 6.83 -11.82
CA PRO A 48 27.85 7.21 -13.23
C PRO A 48 28.77 6.27 -14.03
N GLY A 49 28.29 5.71 -15.15
CA GLY A 49 29.02 4.81 -16.03
C GLY A 49 28.24 3.55 -16.46
N PRO A 50 28.06 2.54 -15.59
CA PRO A 50 27.32 1.32 -15.94
C PRO A 50 25.84 1.59 -16.18
N PHE A 51 25.26 2.50 -15.40
CA PHE A 51 23.86 2.87 -15.46
C PHE A 51 23.67 4.36 -15.18
N ASP A 52 23.63 5.16 -16.24
CA ASP A 52 23.67 6.62 -16.16
C ASP A 52 22.32 7.27 -15.84
N ARG A 53 21.23 6.50 -15.91
CA ARG A 53 19.87 6.97 -15.68
C ARG A 53 19.14 6.01 -14.76
N GLN A 54 18.63 6.54 -13.67
CA GLN A 54 17.70 5.85 -12.78
C GLN A 54 16.35 6.53 -12.90
N ILE A 55 15.37 5.77 -13.38
CA ILE A 55 13.99 6.23 -13.52
C ILE A 55 13.18 5.49 -12.46
N THR A 56 12.71 6.24 -11.48
CA THR A 56 11.80 5.71 -10.47
C THR A 56 10.39 5.72 -11.02
N ILE A 57 9.76 4.54 -11.05
CA ILE A 57 8.35 4.39 -11.39
C ILE A 57 7.57 4.17 -10.08
N GLY A 58 6.84 5.21 -9.69
CA GLY A 58 5.95 5.22 -8.55
C GLY A 58 4.62 4.50 -8.83
N LYS A 59 3.74 4.50 -7.82
CA LYS A 59 2.34 4.12 -8.03
C LYS A 59 1.65 5.22 -8.85
N PRO A 60 0.69 4.87 -9.72
CA PRO A 60 -0.06 5.85 -10.49
C PRO A 60 -0.95 6.70 -9.58
N ASP A 61 -1.08 7.99 -9.94
CA ASP A 61 -2.09 8.90 -9.39
C ASP A 61 -3.48 8.57 -9.95
N ILE A 62 -4.49 9.36 -9.58
CA ILE A 62 -5.87 9.11 -10.01
C ILE A 62 -6.05 9.14 -11.54
N GLU A 63 -5.42 10.09 -12.25
CA GLU A 63 -5.54 10.17 -13.70
C GLU A 63 -4.74 9.04 -14.38
N GLY A 64 -3.54 8.72 -13.88
CA GLY A 64 -2.78 7.57 -14.34
C GLY A 64 -3.50 6.25 -14.12
N ARG A 65 -4.24 6.09 -13.01
CA ARG A 65 -5.11 4.91 -12.79
C ARG A 65 -6.25 4.86 -13.81
N LYS A 66 -6.90 5.99 -14.09
CA LYS A 66 -7.96 6.10 -15.10
C LYS A 66 -7.45 5.71 -16.49
N GLU A 67 -6.27 6.20 -16.90
CA GLU A 67 -5.63 5.79 -18.15
C GLU A 67 -5.33 4.29 -18.20
N ILE A 68 -4.83 3.73 -17.10
CA ILE A 68 -4.58 2.29 -16.99
C ILE A 68 -5.90 1.50 -17.13
N PHE A 69 -6.97 1.94 -16.47
CA PHE A 69 -8.30 1.33 -16.63
C PHE A 69 -8.73 1.37 -18.09
N LEU A 70 -8.66 2.52 -18.77
CA LEU A 70 -9.03 2.63 -20.18
C LEU A 70 -8.27 1.64 -21.07
N VAL A 71 -6.98 1.41 -20.81
CA VAL A 71 -6.20 0.40 -21.57
C VAL A 71 -6.74 -1.02 -21.34
N HIS A 72 -7.05 -1.38 -20.09
CA HIS A 72 -7.53 -2.73 -19.76
C HIS A 72 -9.00 -2.96 -20.09
N LEU A 73 -9.81 -1.90 -20.12
CA LEU A 73 -11.24 -1.96 -20.44
C LEU A 73 -11.50 -2.13 -21.94
N LYS A 74 -10.59 -1.69 -22.83
CA LYS A 74 -10.72 -1.84 -24.29
C LYS A 74 -11.00 -3.26 -24.78
N GLY A 75 -10.54 -4.28 -24.05
CA GLY A 75 -10.71 -5.69 -24.41
C GLY A 75 -11.91 -6.37 -23.74
N ILE A 76 -12.74 -5.63 -22.99
CA ILE A 76 -13.84 -6.18 -22.19
C ILE A 76 -15.17 -5.66 -22.77
N ASN A 77 -16.14 -6.56 -22.94
CA ASN A 77 -17.49 -6.16 -23.31
C ASN A 77 -18.18 -5.54 -22.09
N LEU A 78 -18.35 -4.22 -22.07
CA LEU A 78 -18.96 -3.47 -20.96
C LEU A 78 -20.42 -3.15 -21.25
N GLU A 79 -21.23 -3.04 -20.20
CA GLU A 79 -22.63 -2.58 -20.32
C GLU A 79 -22.74 -1.09 -20.67
N GLY A 80 -21.70 -0.29 -20.41
CA GLY A 80 -21.67 1.15 -20.68
C GLY A 80 -20.29 1.65 -21.13
N GLU A 81 -20.13 2.96 -21.19
CA GLU A 81 -18.93 3.59 -21.76
C GLU A 81 -17.68 3.38 -20.88
N PRO A 82 -16.54 2.96 -21.44
CA PRO A 82 -15.30 2.73 -20.70
C PRO A 82 -14.85 3.93 -19.86
N GLU A 83 -15.07 5.16 -20.33
CA GLU A 83 -14.71 6.41 -19.66
C GLU A 83 -15.45 6.59 -18.32
N GLU A 84 -16.74 6.22 -18.27
CA GLU A 84 -17.51 6.31 -17.02
C GLU A 84 -16.97 5.31 -15.99
N TYR A 85 -16.70 4.09 -16.43
CA TYR A 85 -16.13 3.03 -15.58
C TYR A 85 -14.75 3.43 -15.07
N ALA A 86 -13.86 3.87 -15.95
CA ALA A 86 -12.50 4.27 -15.60
C ALA A 86 -12.47 5.41 -14.59
N GLY A 87 -13.32 6.44 -14.76
CA GLY A 87 -13.41 7.55 -13.82
C GLY A 87 -13.84 7.11 -12.42
N ARG A 88 -14.90 6.29 -12.33
CA ARG A 88 -15.42 5.80 -11.04
C ARG A 88 -14.45 4.84 -10.35
N LEU A 89 -13.85 3.92 -11.11
CA LEU A 89 -12.93 2.92 -10.57
C LEU A 89 -11.58 3.52 -10.14
N ALA A 90 -11.06 4.53 -10.86
CA ALA A 90 -9.82 5.21 -10.48
C ALA A 90 -9.88 5.86 -9.09
N GLY A 91 -11.05 6.42 -8.74
CA GLY A 91 -11.30 6.98 -7.42
C GLY A 91 -11.37 5.93 -6.31
N LEU A 92 -11.89 4.73 -6.61
CA LEU A 92 -12.06 3.64 -5.63
C LEU A 92 -10.80 2.80 -5.40
N THR A 93 -9.77 2.97 -6.24
CA THR A 93 -8.56 2.15 -6.27
C THR A 93 -7.31 2.91 -5.83
N SER A 94 -7.47 3.85 -4.90
CA SER A 94 -6.36 4.60 -4.29
C SER A 94 -5.25 3.66 -3.81
N GLY A 95 -4.02 3.96 -4.22
CA GLY A 95 -2.84 3.17 -3.86
C GLY A 95 -2.66 1.84 -4.60
N MET A 96 -3.52 1.48 -5.56
CA MET A 96 -3.33 0.30 -6.41
C MET A 96 -2.27 0.52 -7.48
N ALA A 97 -1.47 -0.50 -7.76
CA ALA A 97 -0.52 -0.50 -8.86
C ALA A 97 -1.20 -0.98 -10.17
N ARG A 98 -0.50 -0.82 -11.30
CA ARG A 98 -0.98 -1.28 -12.62
C ARG A 98 -1.36 -2.76 -12.61
N ALA A 99 -0.57 -3.61 -11.96
CA ALA A 99 -0.83 -5.05 -11.88
C ALA A 99 -2.14 -5.35 -11.11
N ASP A 100 -2.40 -4.61 -10.03
CA ASP A 100 -3.61 -4.77 -9.22
C ASP A 100 -4.86 -4.37 -10.03
N ILE A 101 -4.77 -3.27 -10.79
CA ILE A 101 -5.84 -2.80 -11.68
C ILE A 101 -6.11 -3.80 -12.81
N ALA A 102 -5.06 -4.31 -13.45
CA ALA A 102 -5.19 -5.33 -14.49
C ALA A 102 -5.88 -6.59 -13.96
N ASN A 103 -5.48 -7.03 -12.76
CA ASN A 103 -6.09 -8.17 -12.09
C ASN A 103 -7.55 -7.91 -11.72
N MET A 104 -7.89 -6.70 -11.27
CA MET A 104 -9.28 -6.31 -10.99
C MET A 104 -10.15 -6.40 -12.24
N CYS A 105 -9.69 -5.87 -13.38
CA CYS A 105 -10.42 -5.97 -14.65
C CYS A 105 -10.63 -7.43 -15.08
N TYR A 106 -9.61 -8.26 -14.90
CA TYR A 106 -9.67 -9.69 -15.21
C TYR A 106 -10.67 -10.44 -14.32
N GLU A 107 -10.63 -10.23 -13.00
CA GLU A 107 -11.57 -10.84 -12.06
C GLU A 107 -13.02 -10.35 -12.29
N ALA A 108 -13.22 -9.11 -12.71
CA ALA A 108 -14.55 -8.60 -13.09
C ALA A 108 -15.11 -9.35 -14.31
N ALA A 109 -14.29 -9.58 -15.33
CA ALA A 109 -14.68 -10.37 -16.50
C ALA A 109 -14.99 -11.83 -16.14
N ILE A 110 -14.18 -12.46 -15.28
CA ILE A 110 -14.47 -13.81 -14.76
C ILE A 110 -15.80 -13.82 -14.00
N GLN A 111 -16.07 -12.80 -13.20
CA GLN A 111 -17.28 -12.72 -12.40
C GLN A 111 -18.53 -12.60 -13.28
N ALA A 112 -18.49 -11.78 -14.32
CA ALA A 112 -19.56 -11.68 -15.30
C ALA A 112 -19.78 -13.02 -16.04
N ALA A 113 -18.69 -13.65 -16.49
CA ALA A 113 -18.73 -14.95 -17.17
C ALA A 113 -19.35 -16.05 -16.29
N ARG A 114 -19.02 -16.07 -14.98
CA ARG A 114 -19.62 -16.99 -14.01
C ARG A 114 -21.13 -16.78 -13.85
N CYS A 115 -21.59 -15.54 -13.97
CA CYS A 115 -23.01 -15.21 -13.92
C CYS A 115 -23.71 -15.41 -15.28
N LYS A 116 -22.99 -15.84 -16.32
CA LYS A 116 -23.47 -15.95 -17.70
C LYS A 116 -24.07 -14.63 -18.22
N ALA A 117 -23.50 -13.51 -17.81
CA ALA A 117 -23.87 -12.19 -18.30
C ALA A 117 -23.26 -11.94 -19.68
N ASP A 118 -23.98 -11.24 -20.55
CA ASP A 118 -23.51 -10.90 -21.90
C ASP A 118 -22.46 -9.76 -21.89
N ALA A 119 -22.52 -8.89 -20.88
CA ALA A 119 -21.59 -7.78 -20.68
C ALA A 119 -21.20 -7.64 -19.20
N VAL A 120 -20.02 -7.08 -18.95
CA VAL A 120 -19.51 -6.80 -17.60
C VAL A 120 -20.13 -5.50 -17.09
N ALA A 121 -20.74 -5.57 -15.91
CA ALA A 121 -21.39 -4.44 -15.27
C ALA A 121 -20.58 -3.91 -14.08
N MET A 122 -20.93 -2.72 -13.58
CA MET A 122 -20.26 -2.11 -12.42
C MET A 122 -20.34 -2.99 -11.16
N VAL A 123 -21.37 -3.83 -11.04
CA VAL A 123 -21.51 -4.79 -9.94
C VAL A 123 -20.42 -5.86 -9.94
N ASP A 124 -19.91 -6.25 -11.12
CA ASP A 124 -18.84 -7.23 -11.25
C ASP A 124 -17.50 -6.64 -10.81
N PHE A 125 -17.25 -5.37 -11.14
CA PHE A 125 -16.07 -4.66 -10.64
C PHE A 125 -16.09 -4.48 -9.12
N LYS A 126 -17.27 -4.23 -8.51
CA LYS A 126 -17.39 -4.18 -7.05
C LYS A 126 -17.01 -5.52 -6.41
N LYS A 127 -17.53 -6.64 -6.96
CA LYS A 127 -17.18 -7.99 -6.49
C LYS A 127 -15.71 -8.34 -6.73
N ALA A 128 -15.15 -7.93 -7.87
CA ALA A 128 -13.74 -8.09 -8.16
C ALA A 128 -12.87 -7.30 -7.17
N SER A 129 -13.25 -6.06 -6.86
CA SER A 129 -12.57 -5.23 -5.85
C SER A 129 -12.58 -5.90 -4.48
N ASP A 130 -13.71 -6.46 -4.04
CA ASP A 130 -13.79 -7.20 -2.77
C ASP A 130 -12.80 -8.36 -2.74
N ARG A 131 -12.64 -9.07 -3.86
CA ARG A 131 -11.74 -10.21 -3.98
C ARG A 131 -10.27 -9.81 -4.08
N VAL A 132 -9.94 -8.73 -4.77
CA VAL A 132 -8.56 -8.22 -4.90
C VAL A 132 -8.07 -7.64 -3.56
N ILE A 133 -8.93 -6.93 -2.83
CA ILE A 133 -8.58 -6.29 -1.56
C ILE A 133 -8.66 -7.28 -0.40
N GLY A 134 -9.80 -7.97 -0.25
CA GLY A 134 -10.07 -8.84 0.90
C GLY A 134 -9.61 -10.29 0.69
N GLY A 135 -9.35 -10.70 -0.54
CA GLY A 135 -9.05 -12.09 -0.89
C GLY A 135 -10.30 -12.94 -1.13
N LEU A 136 -10.08 -14.25 -1.33
CA LEU A 136 -11.14 -15.22 -1.56
C LEU A 136 -12.07 -15.34 -0.35
N GLU A 137 -13.36 -15.53 -0.60
CA GLU A 137 -14.34 -15.79 0.45
C GLU A 137 -14.12 -17.19 1.03
N SER A 138 -14.21 -17.33 2.35
CA SER A 138 -14.11 -18.62 3.02
C SER A 138 -15.50 -19.14 3.38
N ASN A 139 -15.78 -20.40 3.03
CA ASN A 139 -17.00 -21.10 3.44
C ASN A 139 -16.90 -21.69 4.87
N LYS A 140 -15.96 -21.22 5.69
CA LYS A 140 -15.84 -21.69 7.07
C LYS A 140 -17.12 -21.33 7.85
N LEU A 141 -17.67 -22.32 8.54
CA LEU A 141 -18.79 -22.12 9.45
C LEU A 141 -18.25 -21.42 10.72
N ILE A 142 -18.83 -20.27 11.04
CA ILE A 142 -18.55 -19.52 12.27
C ILE A 142 -19.78 -19.62 13.16
N SER A 143 -19.55 -19.77 14.46
CA SER A 143 -20.63 -19.76 15.46
C SER A 143 -21.31 -18.39 15.52
N GLU A 144 -22.60 -18.34 15.86
CA GLU A 144 -23.31 -17.05 15.97
C GLU A 144 -22.64 -16.10 16.98
N LYS A 145 -22.07 -16.64 18.05
CA LYS A 145 -21.31 -15.85 19.04
C LYS A 145 -20.05 -15.21 18.45
N GLU A 146 -19.28 -15.94 17.66
CA GLU A 146 -18.10 -15.39 17.00
C GLU A 146 -18.50 -14.34 15.94
N LYS A 147 -19.57 -14.57 15.18
CA LYS A 147 -20.09 -13.56 14.24
C LYS A 147 -20.51 -12.28 14.97
N GLU A 148 -21.16 -12.41 16.12
CA GLU A 148 -21.57 -11.27 16.94
C GLU A 148 -20.36 -10.47 17.45
N ILE A 149 -19.31 -11.15 17.90
CA ILE A 149 -18.06 -10.50 18.33
C ILE A 149 -17.43 -9.72 17.17
N VAL A 150 -17.29 -10.35 16.00
CA VAL A 150 -16.74 -9.72 14.80
C VAL A 150 -17.59 -8.54 14.36
N ALA A 151 -18.93 -8.66 14.39
CA ALA A 151 -19.83 -7.57 14.02
C ALA A 151 -19.63 -6.33 14.91
N HIS A 152 -19.52 -6.52 16.23
CA HIS A 152 -19.28 -5.42 17.14
C HIS A 152 -17.86 -4.85 17.04
N HIS A 153 -16.87 -5.69 16.73
CA HIS A 153 -15.51 -5.26 16.45
C HIS A 153 -15.46 -4.33 15.21
N GLU A 154 -16.02 -4.77 14.08
CA GLU A 154 -16.08 -3.98 12.86
C GLU A 154 -16.97 -2.72 13.02
N ALA A 155 -18.04 -2.81 13.83
CA ALA A 155 -18.85 -1.66 14.20
C ALA A 155 -18.06 -0.63 15.02
N GLY A 156 -17.16 -1.07 15.91
CA GLY A 156 -16.28 -0.18 16.67
C GLY A 156 -15.41 0.67 15.76
N HIS A 157 -14.74 0.05 14.80
CA HIS A 157 -13.98 0.76 13.76
C HIS A 157 -14.86 1.72 12.95
N THR A 158 -16.03 1.27 12.54
CA THR A 158 -16.98 2.03 11.71
C THR A 158 -17.46 3.29 12.41
N VAL A 159 -17.92 3.15 13.66
CA VAL A 159 -18.44 4.27 14.45
C VAL A 159 -17.32 5.26 14.76
N ALA A 160 -16.14 4.79 15.18
CA ALA A 160 -15.01 5.69 15.43
C ALA A 160 -14.59 6.44 14.16
N GLY A 161 -14.45 5.74 13.04
CA GLY A 161 -14.09 6.34 11.76
C GLY A 161 -15.12 7.35 11.24
N TRP A 162 -16.40 7.20 11.60
CA TRP A 162 -17.45 8.14 11.23
C TRP A 162 -17.37 9.46 12.00
N PHE A 163 -16.98 9.42 13.28
CA PHE A 163 -16.96 10.61 14.15
C PHE A 163 -15.61 11.32 14.19
N LEU A 164 -14.51 10.63 13.86
CA LEU A 164 -13.18 11.23 13.84
C LEU A 164 -12.97 12.11 12.61
N GLU A 165 -12.49 13.34 12.83
CA GLU A 165 -12.35 14.37 11.80
C GLU A 165 -11.34 13.97 10.71
N HIS A 166 -10.24 13.35 11.12
CA HIS A 166 -9.13 13.05 10.23
C HIS A 166 -9.05 11.58 9.80
N ALA A 167 -10.02 10.76 10.18
CA ALA A 167 -10.09 9.37 9.74
C ALA A 167 -10.27 9.28 8.22
N ASP A 168 -9.76 8.20 7.63
CA ASP A 168 -9.97 7.91 6.22
C ASP A 168 -11.46 7.55 6.01
N PRO A 169 -12.13 8.07 4.97
CA PRO A 169 -13.54 7.77 4.72
C PRO A 169 -13.81 6.26 4.60
N LEU A 170 -14.80 5.78 5.36
CA LEU A 170 -15.26 4.40 5.29
C LEU A 170 -16.13 4.20 4.03
N MET A 171 -15.75 3.23 3.20
CA MET A 171 -16.47 2.88 1.97
C MET A 171 -17.42 1.70 2.19
N LYS A 172 -16.94 0.67 2.91
CA LYS A 172 -17.67 -0.58 3.10
C LYS A 172 -17.16 -1.28 4.35
N VAL A 173 -18.06 -1.93 5.07
CA VAL A 173 -17.75 -2.83 6.17
C VAL A 173 -18.39 -4.18 5.89
N THR A 174 -17.69 -5.27 6.21
CA THR A 174 -18.22 -6.62 6.05
C THR A 174 -17.70 -7.56 7.13
N ILE A 175 -18.56 -8.47 7.56
CA ILE A 175 -18.26 -9.57 8.50
C ILE A 175 -18.12 -10.91 7.75
N ILE A 176 -18.01 -10.87 6.42
CA ILE A 176 -17.83 -12.06 5.59
C ILE A 176 -16.36 -12.49 5.65
N LEU A 177 -16.15 -13.73 6.06
CA LEU A 177 -14.86 -14.36 6.15
C LEU A 177 -14.07 -14.37 4.86
N ARG A 178 -12.76 -14.15 4.99
CA ARG A 178 -11.80 -14.29 3.89
C ARG A 178 -10.78 -15.39 4.16
N SER A 179 -10.28 -16.01 3.09
CA SER A 179 -9.30 -17.10 3.14
C SER A 179 -7.96 -16.66 3.74
N SER A 180 -7.69 -15.35 3.79
CA SER A 180 -6.53 -14.73 4.44
C SER A 180 -6.54 -14.85 5.97
N GLY A 181 -7.64 -15.32 6.56
CA GLY A 181 -7.80 -15.40 8.02
C GLY A 181 -8.46 -14.16 8.63
N ALA A 182 -8.77 -13.14 7.83
CA ALA A 182 -9.57 -12.00 8.27
C ALA A 182 -11.03 -12.44 8.50
N LEU A 183 -11.52 -12.22 9.73
CA LEU A 183 -12.89 -12.57 10.14
C LEU A 183 -13.93 -11.54 9.68
N GLY A 184 -13.48 -10.32 9.40
CA GLY A 184 -14.19 -9.20 8.83
C GLY A 184 -13.17 -8.21 8.25
N PHE A 185 -13.64 -7.19 7.53
CA PHE A 185 -12.81 -6.04 7.22
C PHE A 185 -13.63 -4.79 6.94
N ALA A 186 -13.03 -3.65 7.28
CA ALA A 186 -13.47 -2.32 6.88
C ALA A 186 -12.58 -1.80 5.73
N GLN A 187 -13.21 -1.43 4.62
CA GLN A 187 -12.55 -0.79 3.49
C GLN A 187 -12.61 0.73 3.65
N TYR A 188 -11.44 1.34 3.75
CA TYR A 188 -11.27 2.78 3.79
C TYR A 188 -10.79 3.29 2.43
N LEU A 189 -11.09 4.55 2.11
CA LEU A 189 -10.51 5.27 0.98
C LEU A 189 -9.41 6.20 1.49
N PRO A 190 -8.13 5.81 1.42
CA PRO A 190 -7.05 6.63 1.96
C PRO A 190 -6.95 7.96 1.22
N LYS A 191 -6.81 9.05 1.98
CA LYS A 191 -6.44 10.34 1.41
C LYS A 191 -5.00 10.26 0.87
N GLU A 192 -4.80 10.60 -0.41
CA GLU A 192 -3.47 10.66 -1.03
C GLU A 192 -2.72 11.94 -0.59
N VAL A 193 -2.39 12.03 0.69
CA VAL A 193 -1.65 13.15 1.29
C VAL A 193 -0.20 12.77 1.58
N PHE A 194 0.72 13.69 1.26
CA PHE A 194 2.16 13.49 1.52
C PHE A 194 2.57 13.80 2.96
N LEU A 195 1.82 14.66 3.63
CA LEU A 195 2.11 15.15 4.97
C LEU A 195 0.92 14.86 5.87
N ARG A 196 1.21 14.44 7.10
CA ARG A 196 0.22 14.24 8.16
C ARG A 196 0.67 14.93 9.43
N THR A 197 -0.26 15.60 10.09
CA THR A 197 -0.05 16.18 11.42
C THR A 197 -0.13 15.10 12.50
N ARG A 198 0.35 15.42 13.71
CA ARG A 198 0.23 14.54 14.88
C ARG A 198 -1.22 14.12 15.14
N LYS A 199 -2.15 15.08 15.14
CA LYS A 199 -3.58 14.85 15.40
C LYS A 199 -4.20 13.90 14.38
N GLU A 200 -3.84 14.05 13.10
CA GLU A 200 -4.32 13.13 12.05
C GLU A 200 -3.83 11.69 12.27
N ILE A 201 -2.58 11.51 12.74
CA ILE A 201 -2.06 10.18 13.05
C ILE A 201 -2.73 9.60 14.30
N GLU A 202 -2.99 10.44 15.32
CA GLU A 202 -3.70 10.05 16.54
C GLU A 202 -5.13 9.59 16.24
N ASP A 203 -5.88 10.30 15.39
CA ASP A 203 -7.22 9.86 14.95
C ASP A 203 -7.18 8.49 14.27
N ILE A 204 -6.19 8.24 13.40
CA ILE A 204 -6.04 6.93 12.75
C ILE A 204 -5.72 5.83 13.77
N ILE A 205 -4.92 6.14 14.80
CA ILE A 205 -4.64 5.22 15.90
C ILE A 205 -5.91 4.94 16.72
N CYS A 206 -6.69 5.97 17.06
CA CYS A 206 -7.96 5.83 17.76
C CYS A 206 -8.94 4.93 16.99
N MET A 207 -9.09 5.16 15.68
CA MET A 207 -9.92 4.34 14.81
C MET A 207 -9.45 2.87 14.80
N ALA A 208 -8.14 2.61 14.73
CA ALA A 208 -7.59 1.26 14.76
C ALA A 208 -7.77 0.56 16.13
N LEU A 209 -7.79 1.29 17.24
CA LEU A 209 -8.04 0.70 18.56
C LEU A 209 -9.53 0.50 18.86
N ALA A 210 -10.42 1.12 18.09
CA ALA A 210 -11.85 1.14 18.36
C ALA A 210 -12.52 -0.22 18.31
N GLY A 211 -12.10 -1.13 17.42
CA GLY A 211 -12.66 -2.49 17.35
C GLY A 211 -12.44 -3.27 18.65
N ARG A 212 -11.20 -3.25 19.16
CA ARG A 212 -10.88 -3.85 20.48
C ARG A 212 -11.60 -3.15 21.64
N ALA A 213 -11.76 -1.83 21.57
CA ALA A 213 -12.49 -1.09 22.59
C ALA A 213 -13.98 -1.47 22.62
N ALA A 214 -14.60 -1.65 21.46
CA ALA A 214 -15.98 -2.12 21.36
C ALA A 214 -16.16 -3.51 21.96
N GLU A 215 -15.23 -4.44 21.71
CA GLU A 215 -15.25 -5.77 22.37
C GLU A 215 -15.24 -5.65 23.89
N GLN A 216 -14.33 -4.82 24.43
CA GLN A 216 -14.20 -4.63 25.87
C GLN A 216 -15.46 -4.02 26.50
N ILE A 217 -16.10 -3.06 25.83
CA ILE A 217 -17.30 -2.38 26.34
C ILE A 217 -18.51 -3.32 26.34
N ILE A 218 -18.68 -4.09 25.27
CA ILE A 218 -19.91 -4.87 25.02
C ILE A 218 -19.83 -6.26 25.67
N PHE A 219 -18.68 -6.92 25.57
CA PHE A 219 -18.49 -8.29 26.07
C PHE A 219 -17.69 -8.37 27.36
N GLY A 220 -17.06 -7.26 27.80
CA GLY A 220 -16.19 -7.25 29.00
C GLY A 220 -14.86 -7.98 28.83
N GLN A 221 -14.60 -8.52 27.65
CA GLN A 221 -13.43 -9.33 27.32
C GLN A 221 -12.91 -8.97 25.93
N VAL A 222 -11.61 -9.14 25.73
CA VAL A 222 -10.94 -8.91 24.43
C VAL A 222 -10.53 -10.22 23.81
N THR A 223 -10.52 -10.27 22.49
CA THR A 223 -10.11 -11.44 21.71
C THR A 223 -8.75 -11.26 21.05
N THR A 224 -8.28 -12.32 20.39
CA THR A 224 -7.08 -12.28 19.55
C THR A 224 -7.30 -11.62 18.19
N GLY A 225 -8.54 -11.26 17.84
CA GLY A 225 -8.90 -10.65 16.56
C GLY A 225 -8.20 -9.31 16.29
N ALA A 226 -7.96 -8.52 17.33
CA ALA A 226 -7.33 -7.20 17.25
C ALA A 226 -5.79 -7.23 17.03
N SER A 227 -5.18 -8.39 16.80
CA SER A 227 -3.72 -8.54 16.71
C SER A 227 -3.09 -7.68 15.59
N ASP A 228 -3.73 -7.64 14.42
CA ASP A 228 -3.19 -6.85 13.29
C ASP A 228 -3.37 -5.35 13.51
N ASP A 229 -4.46 -4.91 14.15
CA ASP A 229 -4.66 -3.51 14.52
C ASP A 229 -3.61 -3.05 15.54
N LEU A 230 -3.36 -3.85 16.57
CA LEU A 230 -2.33 -3.55 17.57
C LEU A 230 -0.94 -3.48 16.93
N ARG A 231 -0.63 -4.37 15.98
CA ARG A 231 0.64 -4.33 15.24
C ARG A 231 0.77 -3.05 14.42
N ARG A 232 -0.32 -2.64 13.75
CA ARG A 232 -0.37 -1.40 12.97
C ARG A 232 -0.19 -0.18 13.86
N VAL A 233 -0.94 -0.08 14.95
CA VAL A 233 -0.86 0.99 15.95
C VAL A 233 0.55 1.09 16.51
N THR A 234 1.11 -0.04 16.94
CA THR A 234 2.47 -0.10 17.50
C THR A 234 3.48 0.49 16.51
N ARG A 235 3.45 0.05 15.25
CA ARG A 235 4.35 0.58 14.21
C ARG A 235 4.18 2.08 14.01
N MET A 236 2.94 2.57 13.96
CA MET A 236 2.66 4.00 13.78
C MET A 236 3.17 4.83 14.95
N VAL A 237 2.95 4.39 16.19
CA VAL A 237 3.44 5.07 17.40
C VAL A 237 4.97 5.10 17.42
N TYR A 238 5.64 4.00 17.08
CA TYR A 238 7.10 3.99 16.97
C TYR A 238 7.59 4.97 15.89
N GLN A 239 6.92 5.07 14.74
CA GLN A 239 7.28 6.05 13.70
C GLN A 239 7.07 7.50 14.16
N MET A 240 5.95 7.80 14.84
CA MET A 240 5.69 9.12 15.44
C MET A 240 6.83 9.54 16.37
N ILE A 241 7.27 8.63 17.23
CA ILE A 241 8.26 8.92 18.26
C ILE A 241 9.68 8.93 17.66
N GLN A 242 10.08 7.84 16.99
CA GLN A 242 11.47 7.63 16.57
C GLN A 242 11.81 8.40 15.30
N VAL A 243 10.91 8.48 14.33
CA VAL A 243 11.25 9.03 13.00
C VAL A 243 10.80 10.48 12.88
N TYR A 244 9.56 10.76 13.29
CA TYR A 244 8.93 12.07 13.11
C TYR A 244 9.15 13.04 14.26
N GLY A 245 9.70 12.59 15.38
CA GLY A 245 9.99 13.48 16.50
C GLY A 245 8.75 14.04 17.20
N MET A 246 7.63 13.32 17.17
CA MET A 246 6.37 13.75 17.76
C MET A 246 6.27 13.39 19.25
N ASN A 247 7.36 13.50 20.01
CA ASN A 247 7.35 13.26 21.46
C ASN A 247 8.18 14.30 22.19
N GLU A 248 7.50 15.24 22.85
CA GLU A 248 8.13 16.36 23.57
C GLU A 248 9.09 15.90 24.68
N SER A 249 8.89 14.71 25.25
CA SER A 249 9.73 14.16 26.31
C SER A 249 11.09 13.66 25.81
N ILE A 250 11.27 13.47 24.51
CA ILE A 250 12.50 12.92 23.92
C ILE A 250 13.26 14.04 23.22
N GLY A 251 14.37 14.49 23.83
CA GLY A 251 15.44 15.30 23.21
C GLY A 251 15.01 16.56 22.44
N LEU A 252 15.48 17.74 22.88
CA LEU A 252 15.16 19.03 22.22
C LEU A 252 13.65 19.24 21.97
N GLY A 253 12.78 18.74 22.85
CA GLY A 253 11.33 18.86 22.70
C GLY A 253 10.75 17.99 21.57
N GLY A 254 11.36 16.83 21.27
CA GLY A 254 10.90 15.90 20.24
C GLY A 254 11.67 15.97 18.93
N GLN A 255 12.53 16.96 18.72
CA GLN A 255 13.11 17.24 17.39
C GLN A 255 14.28 16.33 17.00
N LEU A 256 14.38 15.13 17.58
CA LEU A 256 15.39 14.14 17.26
C LEU A 256 14.78 12.98 16.47
N SER A 257 15.57 12.45 15.53
CA SER A 257 15.19 11.30 14.70
C SER A 257 16.19 10.16 14.89
N PHE A 258 15.66 8.96 15.14
CA PHE A 258 16.36 7.70 15.38
C PHE A 258 15.83 6.62 14.42
N PRO A 259 16.00 6.77 13.10
CA PRO A 259 15.59 5.73 12.16
C PRO A 259 16.36 4.44 12.44
N LYS A 260 15.71 3.27 12.27
CA LYS A 260 16.44 2.01 12.27
C LYS A 260 17.39 2.00 11.09
N ASP A 261 18.69 1.87 11.34
CA ASP A 261 19.70 1.70 10.31
C ASP A 261 19.44 0.38 9.54
N GLU A 262 18.78 0.45 8.39
CA GLU A 262 18.63 -0.71 7.51
C GLU A 262 19.93 -1.06 6.75
N GLY A 263 20.98 -0.23 6.88
CA GLY A 263 22.25 -0.37 6.16
C GLY A 263 23.49 -0.62 7.01
N ASN A 264 23.39 -0.74 8.33
CA ASN A 264 24.57 -0.87 9.19
C ASN A 264 24.45 -2.04 10.17
N ALA A 265 24.85 -3.23 9.72
CA ALA A 265 25.02 -4.42 10.56
C ALA A 265 26.06 -4.25 11.70
N TYR A 266 26.68 -3.08 11.82
CA TYR A 266 27.67 -2.73 12.84
C TYR A 266 27.18 -1.70 13.87
N ALA A 267 25.93 -1.22 13.80
CA ALA A 267 25.35 -0.44 14.88
C ALA A 267 24.95 -1.40 16.02
N GLY A 268 25.87 -1.58 16.96
CA GLY A 268 25.72 -2.44 18.12
C GLY A 268 24.38 -2.23 18.83
N ASN A 269 23.78 -3.35 19.23
CA ASN A 269 22.56 -3.40 20.02
C ASN A 269 22.66 -2.40 21.19
N PRO A 270 21.81 -1.35 21.26
CA PRO A 270 21.87 -0.37 22.36
C PRO A 270 21.54 -0.99 23.73
N TYR A 271 21.15 -2.27 23.77
CA TYR A 271 20.85 -3.05 24.99
C TYR A 271 21.77 -4.27 25.20
N SER A 272 22.97 -4.33 24.60
CA SER A 272 23.92 -5.38 24.96
C SER A 272 24.37 -5.23 26.42
N ASN A 273 23.90 -6.16 27.25
CA ASN A 273 24.10 -6.32 28.68
C ASN A 273 25.58 -6.18 29.13
N PRO A 274 25.92 -5.37 30.17
CA PRO A 274 27.30 -5.18 30.64
C PRO A 274 27.96 -6.41 31.30
N TYR A 275 27.23 -7.50 31.52
CA TYR A 275 27.67 -8.61 32.39
C TYR A 275 28.17 -9.87 31.68
N SER A 276 28.39 -9.86 30.37
CA SER A 276 28.83 -11.09 29.66
C SER A 276 30.33 -11.40 29.73
N ASN A 277 31.16 -10.56 30.36
CA ASN A 277 32.63 -10.72 30.36
C ASN A 277 33.21 -11.07 31.75
N ALA A 278 32.52 -11.89 32.52
CA ALA A 278 33.02 -12.37 33.81
C ALA A 278 32.89 -13.89 33.97
N THR A 279 33.32 -14.67 32.97
CA THR A 279 33.82 -16.04 33.15
C THR A 279 34.39 -16.55 31.83
N SER A 280 35.71 -16.52 31.69
CA SER A 280 36.53 -17.33 30.78
C SER A 280 37.96 -17.28 31.28
#